data_AF-A0A161Y3Z0-F1
#
_entry.id   AF-A0A161Y3Z0-F1
#
_cell.length_a   1.000
_cell.length_b   1.000
_cell.length_c   1.000
_cell.angle_alpha   90.00
_cell.angle_beta   90.00
_cell.angle_gamma   90.00
#
_symmetry.space_group_name_H-M   'P 1'
#
loop_
_entity.id
_entity.type
_entity.pdbx_description
1 polymer ?
#
loop_
_entity_poly.entity_id
_entity_poly.type
_entity_poly.pdbx_seq_one_letter_code
_entity_poly.pdbx_strand_id
1 'polypeptide(L)'
;MKKVMSFKKIFIFCIVIIALYKIIMLLDTLPPMFLYGDITYHIAESILYVINQLAIGVAGAIIFYYLNSFYNTKLNMALYYDLRKNILFILYHHMDILKNVDYFKELGDKTQFLWPDFIVLLSIIDKSLEVDDGYVYDKDAESQSDYEIKYKYEQAVGEYLLQVNQSNLIHSIEQFNKPIDDLCACISSYGINNLSSFYQLKGGKDIIDTVTSDFYCDDLIGYIDCLKYDDSEEKENLIIFRKYIGLYYLQFLNETIDFYNTINEFIETVEKNKIIKYTNLIY
;
A
#
# COMPACT_ATOMS: atom_id res chain seq x y z
N MET A 1 0.46 19.98 -14.34
CA MET A 1 1.20 19.44 -13.19
C MET A 1 2.65 19.95 -13.21
N LYS A 2 3.07 20.75 -12.22
CA LYS A 2 4.49 21.07 -12.03
C LYS A 2 5.20 19.79 -11.59
N LYS A 3 6.20 19.33 -12.35
CA LYS A 3 7.08 18.22 -11.98
C LYS A 3 7.92 18.66 -10.77
N VAL A 4 7.44 18.42 -9.56
CA VAL A 4 8.24 18.60 -8.35
C VAL A 4 9.37 17.57 -8.42
N MET A 5 10.62 18.06 -8.42
CA MET A 5 11.80 17.20 -8.48
C MET A 5 11.90 16.45 -7.14
N SER A 6 11.89 15.12 -7.16
CA SER A 6 11.93 14.34 -5.92
C SER A 6 13.23 14.58 -5.14
N PHE A 7 13.18 14.50 -3.81
CA PHE A 7 14.35 14.69 -2.94
C PHE A 7 15.52 13.80 -3.32
N LYS A 8 15.27 12.57 -3.78
CA LYS A 8 16.29 11.66 -4.32
C LYS A 8 17.07 12.25 -5.50
N LYS A 9 16.39 12.92 -6.44
CA LYS A 9 17.04 13.55 -7.61
C LYS A 9 17.86 14.76 -7.19
N ILE A 10 17.34 15.56 -6.27
CA ILE A 10 18.04 16.72 -5.71
C ILE A 10 19.30 16.25 -4.98
N PHE A 11 19.19 15.21 -4.16
CA PHE A 11 20.32 14.61 -3.44
C PHE A 11 21.41 14.12 -4.41
N ILE A 12 21.06 13.34 -5.43
CA ILE A 12 22.01 12.86 -6.45
C ILE A 12 22.67 14.05 -7.18
N PHE A 13 21.89 15.07 -7.55
CA PHE A 13 22.42 16.27 -8.19
C PHE A 13 23.43 17.00 -7.29
N CYS A 14 23.15 17.14 -5.99
CA CYS A 14 24.10 17.67 -5.02
C CYS A 14 25.40 16.85 -4.95
N ILE A 15 25.30 15.50 -4.93
CA ILE A 15 26.48 14.62 -4.94
C ILE A 15 27.32 14.82 -6.21
N VAL A 16 26.68 14.95 -7.38
CA VAL A 16 27.37 15.21 -8.65
C VAL A 16 28.09 16.55 -8.62
N ILE A 17 27.46 17.61 -8.11
CA ILE A 17 28.10 18.92 -7.93
C ILE A 17 29.34 18.81 -7.03
N ILE A 18 29.22 18.12 -5.89
CA ILE A 18 30.32 17.95 -4.93
C ILE A 18 31.50 17.19 -5.57
N ALA A 19 31.19 16.14 -6.35
CA ALA A 19 32.20 15.39 -7.07
C ALA A 19 32.88 16.22 -8.17
N LEU A 20 32.10 16.97 -8.96
CA LEU A 20 32.62 17.86 -10.00
C LEU A 20 33.51 18.95 -9.43
N TYR A 21 33.12 19.57 -8.31
CA TYR A 21 33.96 20.55 -7.62
C TYR A 21 35.32 19.94 -7.25
N LYS A 22 35.34 18.73 -6.67
CA LYS A 22 36.62 18.06 -6.36
C LYS A 22 37.47 17.77 -7.60
N ILE A 23 36.86 17.37 -8.71
CA ILE A 23 37.57 17.14 -9.98
C ILE A 23 38.19 18.44 -10.49
N ILE A 24 37.44 19.55 -10.44
CA ILE A 24 37.91 20.86 -10.91
C ILE A 24 39.03 21.39 -10.03
N MET A 25 38.94 21.25 -8.71
CA MET A 25 40.01 21.63 -7.78
C MET A 25 41.33 20.88 -8.04
N LEU A 26 41.26 19.65 -8.56
CA LEU A 26 42.48 18.91 -8.95
C LEU A 26 43.14 19.49 -10.21
N LEU A 27 42.38 20.18 -11.07
CA LEU A 27 42.93 20.82 -12.27
C LEU A 27 43.77 22.07 -11.96
N ASP A 28 43.60 22.69 -10.77
CA ASP A 28 44.47 23.79 -10.30
C ASP A 28 45.95 23.40 -10.21
N THR A 29 46.21 22.10 -10.09
CA THR A 29 47.57 21.56 -10.00
C THR A 29 48.29 21.48 -11.36
N LEU A 30 47.60 21.84 -12.45
CA LEU A 30 48.11 21.78 -13.82
C LEU A 30 48.47 23.18 -14.34
N PRO A 31 49.50 23.32 -15.19
CA PRO A 31 49.87 24.60 -15.76
C PRO A 31 48.75 25.18 -16.65
N PRO A 32 48.59 26.51 -16.70
CA PRO A 32 47.53 27.17 -17.46
C PRO A 32 47.66 26.88 -18.97
N MET A 33 46.58 26.42 -19.59
CA MET A 33 46.56 26.04 -21.02
C MET A 33 46.55 27.25 -21.97
N PHE A 34 46.22 28.47 -21.50
CA PHE A 34 46.15 29.68 -22.32
C PHE A 34 46.43 30.95 -21.50
N LEU A 35 46.81 32.03 -22.18
CA LEU A 35 47.04 33.35 -21.57
C LEU A 35 45.76 33.83 -20.86
N TYR A 36 45.88 34.31 -19.63
CA TYR A 36 44.77 34.69 -18.73
C TYR A 36 43.84 33.54 -18.28
N GLY A 37 44.19 32.29 -18.58
CA GLY A 37 43.45 31.11 -18.10
C GLY A 37 43.34 31.05 -16.58
N ASP A 38 44.36 31.53 -15.89
CA ASP A 38 44.44 31.63 -14.42
C ASP A 38 43.32 32.48 -13.79
N ILE A 39 43.08 33.69 -14.34
CA ILE A 39 42.01 34.58 -13.88
C ILE A 39 40.64 33.94 -14.10
N THR A 40 40.48 33.31 -15.27
CA THR A 40 39.22 32.67 -15.67
C THR A 40 38.93 31.45 -14.77
N TYR A 41 39.99 30.71 -14.41
CA TYR A 41 39.95 29.58 -13.50
C TYR A 41 39.53 29.99 -12.09
N HIS A 42 40.17 31.01 -11.48
CA HIS A 42 39.82 31.44 -10.11
C HIS A 42 38.41 32.03 -9.98
N ILE A 43 37.88 32.68 -11.03
CA ILE A 43 36.48 33.13 -11.04
C ILE A 43 35.54 31.92 -11.08
N ALA A 44 35.81 30.94 -11.94
CA ALA A 44 35.02 29.72 -12.03
C ALA A 44 35.07 28.91 -10.73
N GLU A 45 36.25 28.79 -10.13
CA GLU A 45 36.50 28.16 -8.84
C GLU A 45 35.67 28.82 -7.72
N SER A 46 35.69 30.15 -7.64
CA SER A 46 34.93 30.90 -6.63
C SER A 46 33.42 30.65 -6.74
N ILE A 47 32.89 30.64 -7.96
CA ILE A 47 31.47 30.34 -8.21
C ILE A 47 31.16 28.89 -7.83
N LEU A 48 32.00 27.95 -8.25
CA LEU A 48 31.83 26.53 -7.96
C LEU A 48 31.95 26.22 -6.46
N TYR A 49 32.80 26.95 -5.73
CA TYR A 49 32.92 26.83 -4.28
C TYR A 49 31.61 27.17 -3.58
N VAL A 50 30.97 28.29 -3.95
CA VAL A 50 29.66 28.68 -3.39
C VAL A 50 28.60 27.61 -3.70
N ILE A 51 28.56 27.13 -4.96
CA ILE A 51 27.61 26.09 -5.38
C ILE A 51 27.87 24.77 -4.61
N ASN A 52 29.13 24.41 -4.38
CA ASN A 52 29.51 23.23 -3.61
C ASN A 52 29.07 23.33 -2.14
N GLN A 53 29.27 24.48 -1.49
CA GLN A 53 28.81 24.68 -0.11
C GLN A 53 27.27 24.58 0.01
N LEU A 54 26.55 25.15 -0.97
CA LEU A 54 25.09 25.00 -1.06
C LEU A 54 24.69 23.53 -1.26
N ALA A 55 25.37 22.81 -2.14
CA ALA A 55 25.11 21.39 -2.39
C ALA A 55 25.35 20.52 -1.14
N ILE A 56 26.43 20.77 -0.39
CA ILE A 56 26.70 20.09 0.88
C ILE A 56 25.60 20.40 1.90
N GLY A 57 25.20 21.67 2.04
CA GLY A 57 24.15 22.10 2.95
C GLY A 57 22.80 21.44 2.62
N VAL A 58 22.41 21.43 1.35
CA VAL A 58 21.16 20.78 0.88
C VAL A 58 21.22 19.27 1.08
N ALA A 59 22.32 18.61 0.71
CA ALA A 59 22.47 17.17 0.91
C ALA A 59 22.42 16.79 2.40
N GLY A 60 23.09 17.56 3.26
CA GLY A 60 23.03 17.40 4.71
C GLY A 60 21.62 17.58 5.26
N ALA A 61 20.91 18.62 4.84
CA ALA A 61 19.52 18.86 5.25
C ALA A 61 18.59 17.71 4.86
N ILE A 62 18.75 17.13 3.65
CA ILE A 62 18.00 15.96 3.21
C ILE A 62 18.29 14.74 4.11
N ILE A 63 19.55 14.49 4.46
CA ILE A 63 19.93 13.41 5.38
C ILE A 63 19.29 13.63 6.75
N PHE A 64 19.41 14.83 7.31
CA PHE A 64 18.83 15.16 8.61
C PHE A 64 17.31 15.06 8.61
N TYR A 65 16.64 15.45 7.52
CA TYR A 65 15.20 15.29 7.36
C TYR A 65 14.78 13.82 7.51
N TYR A 66 15.43 12.91 6.77
CA TYR A 66 15.09 11.49 6.83
C TYR A 66 15.46 10.85 8.18
N LEU A 67 16.58 11.25 8.80
CA LEU A 67 16.95 10.78 10.14
C LEU A 67 15.95 11.25 11.20
N ASN A 68 15.54 12.51 11.15
CA ASN A 68 14.55 13.08 12.07
C ASN A 68 13.18 12.42 11.86
N SER A 69 12.76 12.21 10.60
CA SER A 69 11.52 11.51 10.28
C SER A 69 11.53 10.07 10.80
N PHE A 70 12.63 9.35 10.60
CA PHE A 70 12.83 8.00 11.13
C PHE A 70 12.73 7.96 12.66
N TYR A 71 13.40 8.90 13.34
CA TYR A 71 13.37 8.99 14.80
C TYR A 71 11.97 9.29 15.33
N ASN A 72 11.26 10.25 14.74
CA ASN A 72 9.90 10.59 15.13
C ASN A 72 8.93 9.42 14.88
N THR A 73 9.09 8.71 13.77
CA THR A 73 8.34 7.49 13.48
C THR A 73 8.56 6.45 14.57
N LYS A 74 9.81 6.25 14.98
CA LYS A 74 10.17 5.28 16.02
C LYS A 74 9.52 5.60 17.37
N LEU A 75 9.38 6.88 17.71
CA LEU A 75 8.66 7.32 18.92
C LEU A 75 7.15 7.05 18.84
N ASN A 76 6.61 7.06 17.63
CA ASN A 76 5.18 6.94 17.34
C ASN A 76 4.77 5.54 16.86
N MET A 77 5.57 4.50 17.15
CA MET A 77 5.32 3.12 16.68
C MET A 77 3.99 2.53 17.18
N ALA A 78 3.47 2.98 18.32
CA ALA A 78 2.19 2.55 18.87
C ALA A 78 1.04 2.67 17.85
N LEU A 79 1.00 3.79 17.12
CA LEU A 79 0.02 4.06 16.05
C LEU A 79 0.01 2.95 15.00
N TYR A 80 1.19 2.56 14.51
CA TYR A 80 1.31 1.57 13.46
C TYR A 80 0.96 0.16 13.96
N TYR A 81 1.27 -0.16 15.22
CA TYR A 81 0.85 -1.44 15.83
C TYR A 81 -0.66 -1.55 15.98
N ASP A 82 -1.32 -0.47 16.39
CA ASP A 82 -2.77 -0.41 16.53
C ASP A 82 -3.46 -0.52 15.16
N LEU A 83 -2.96 0.15 14.12
CA LEU A 83 -3.44 -0.04 12.75
C LEU A 83 -3.29 -1.49 12.28
N ARG A 84 -2.09 -2.07 12.45
CA ARG A 84 -1.83 -3.48 12.12
C ARG A 84 -2.82 -4.41 12.82
N LYS A 85 -3.12 -4.15 14.10
CA LYS A 85 -4.06 -4.94 14.90
C LYS A 85 -5.48 -4.85 14.35
N ASN A 86 -5.97 -3.66 14.00
CA ASN A 86 -7.31 -3.49 13.45
C ASN A 86 -7.46 -4.18 12.09
N ILE A 87 -6.47 -4.05 11.21
CA ILE A 87 -6.47 -4.75 9.91
C ILE A 87 -6.40 -6.26 10.10
N LEU A 88 -5.65 -6.73 11.10
CA LEU A 88 -5.61 -8.16 11.43
C LEU A 88 -6.99 -8.71 11.84
N PHE A 89 -7.83 -7.91 12.50
CA PHE A 89 -9.21 -8.32 12.77
C PHE A 89 -10.04 -8.45 11.50
N ILE A 90 -9.92 -7.50 10.55
CA ILE A 90 -10.58 -7.60 9.23
C ILE A 90 -10.12 -8.88 8.50
N LEU A 91 -8.81 -9.18 8.53
CA LEU A 91 -8.26 -10.40 7.96
C LEU A 91 -8.82 -11.68 8.60
N TYR A 92 -9.09 -11.69 9.91
CA TYR A 92 -9.74 -12.83 10.55
C TYR A 92 -11.17 -13.07 10.05
N HIS A 93 -11.91 -12.01 9.70
CA HIS A 93 -13.22 -12.14 9.06
C HIS A 93 -13.10 -12.68 7.63
N HIS A 94 -12.11 -12.23 6.85
CA HIS A 94 -11.82 -12.86 5.56
C HIS A 94 -11.53 -14.35 5.71
N MET A 95 -10.70 -14.74 6.68
CA MET A 95 -10.39 -16.15 6.93
C MET A 95 -11.63 -16.98 7.30
N ASP A 96 -12.61 -16.39 7.99
CA ASP A 96 -13.87 -17.05 8.33
C ASP A 96 -14.71 -17.36 7.08
N ILE A 97 -14.66 -16.50 6.07
CA ILE A 97 -15.27 -16.76 4.76
C ILE A 97 -14.44 -17.80 3.99
N LEU A 98 -13.13 -17.57 3.89
CA LEU A 98 -12.22 -18.35 3.07
C LEU A 98 -12.11 -19.81 3.54
N LYS A 99 -12.26 -20.11 4.83
CA LYS A 99 -12.21 -21.51 5.32
C LYS A 99 -13.28 -22.42 4.69
N ASN A 100 -14.36 -21.83 4.17
CA ASN A 100 -15.45 -22.54 3.51
C ASN A 100 -15.21 -22.75 2.00
N VAL A 101 -14.13 -22.19 1.47
CA VAL A 101 -13.72 -22.35 0.07
C VAL A 101 -12.77 -23.53 -0.01
N ASP A 102 -13.07 -24.52 -0.84
CA ASP A 102 -12.27 -25.77 -0.97
C ASP A 102 -10.77 -25.51 -1.24
N TYR A 103 -10.47 -24.41 -1.95
CA TYR A 103 -9.10 -23.97 -2.25
C TYR A 103 -8.29 -23.67 -0.97
N PHE A 104 -8.96 -23.27 0.11
CA PHE A 104 -8.35 -22.88 1.39
C PHE A 104 -8.55 -23.93 2.49
N LYS A 105 -8.84 -25.18 2.14
CA LYS A 105 -9.00 -26.30 3.10
C LYS A 105 -7.89 -26.44 4.14
N GLU A 106 -6.68 -25.98 3.82
CA GLU A 106 -5.52 -25.99 4.72
C GLU A 106 -5.67 -25.05 5.93
N LEU A 107 -6.55 -24.04 5.86
CA LEU A 107 -6.90 -23.21 7.02
C LEU A 107 -7.62 -24.03 8.10
N GLY A 108 -8.33 -25.09 7.68
CA GLY A 108 -9.13 -25.95 8.53
C GLY A 108 -10.41 -25.30 9.07
N ASP A 109 -11.30 -26.13 9.61
CA ASP A 109 -12.52 -25.64 10.27
C ASP A 109 -12.20 -25.23 11.70
N LYS A 110 -12.02 -23.91 11.89
CA LYS A 110 -11.64 -23.31 13.18
C LYS A 110 -12.68 -22.29 13.61
N THR A 111 -12.90 -22.23 14.92
CA THR A 111 -13.75 -21.22 15.57
C THR A 111 -13.00 -19.91 15.83
N GLN A 112 -11.66 -19.95 15.82
CA GLN A 112 -10.81 -18.78 16.04
C GLN A 112 -9.49 -18.97 15.29
N PHE A 113 -9.07 -17.93 14.56
CA PHE A 113 -7.78 -17.89 13.88
C PHE A 113 -6.72 -17.23 14.74
N LEU A 114 -5.50 -17.73 14.63
CA LEU A 114 -4.31 -17.20 15.28
C LEU A 114 -3.33 -16.69 14.23
N TRP A 115 -2.30 -15.96 14.70
CA TRP A 115 -1.23 -15.44 13.84
C TRP A 115 -0.60 -16.48 12.88
N PRO A 116 -0.30 -17.73 13.30
CA PRO A 116 0.25 -18.73 12.38
C PRO A 116 -0.70 -19.10 11.24
N ASP A 117 -2.02 -19.02 11.46
CA ASP A 117 -3.01 -19.34 10.43
C ASP A 117 -3.03 -18.28 9.33
N PHE A 118 -2.75 -17.03 9.68
CA PHE A 118 -2.57 -15.96 8.70
C PHE A 118 -1.32 -16.17 7.84
N ILE A 119 -0.23 -16.70 8.41
CA ILE A 119 0.96 -17.09 7.61
C ILE A 119 0.60 -18.18 6.60
N VAL A 120 -0.26 -19.13 7.00
CA VAL A 120 -0.77 -20.16 6.08
C VAL A 120 -1.60 -19.52 4.97
N LEU A 121 -2.53 -18.61 5.30
CA LEU A 121 -3.32 -17.86 4.31
C LEU A 121 -2.42 -17.17 3.28
N LEU A 122 -1.45 -16.38 3.74
CA LEU A 122 -0.52 -15.67 2.86
C LEU A 122 0.27 -16.65 1.98
N SER A 123 0.69 -17.79 2.53
CA SER A 123 1.38 -18.81 1.73
C SER A 123 0.49 -19.45 0.67
N ILE A 124 -0.81 -19.60 0.91
CA ILE A 124 -1.75 -20.16 -0.08
C ILE A 124 -1.90 -19.17 -1.24
N ILE A 125 -2.09 -17.89 -0.92
CA ILE A 125 -2.28 -16.81 -1.90
C ILE A 125 -1.00 -16.61 -2.75
N ASP A 126 0.17 -16.51 -2.11
CA ASP A 126 1.46 -16.32 -2.79
C ASP A 126 1.83 -17.47 -3.74
N LYS A 127 1.38 -18.70 -3.43
CA LYS A 127 1.59 -19.89 -4.27
C LYS A 127 0.49 -20.12 -5.30
N SER A 128 -0.53 -19.27 -5.34
CA SER A 128 -1.62 -19.44 -6.28
C SER A 128 -1.12 -19.26 -7.70
N LEU A 129 -1.50 -20.19 -8.57
CA LEU A 129 -1.21 -20.09 -9.99
C LEU A 129 -2.09 -19.02 -10.62
N GLU A 130 -1.60 -18.41 -11.70
CA GLU A 130 -2.39 -17.59 -12.60
C GLU A 130 -3.45 -18.44 -13.31
N VAL A 131 -4.55 -17.80 -13.72
CA VAL A 131 -5.60 -18.44 -14.52
C VAL A 131 -5.15 -18.49 -15.98
N ASP A 132 -5.39 -19.63 -16.66
CA ASP A 132 -4.83 -19.90 -17.99
C ASP A 132 -5.52 -19.12 -19.13
N ASP A 133 -6.77 -18.67 -18.98
CA ASP A 133 -7.48 -17.81 -19.95
C ASP A 133 -8.69 -17.07 -19.34
N GLY A 134 -9.03 -15.93 -19.96
CA GLY A 134 -9.83 -14.78 -19.50
C GLY A 134 -11.17 -15.00 -18.76
N TYR A 135 -11.37 -14.13 -17.76
CA TYR A 135 -12.58 -13.83 -17.00
C TYR A 135 -13.23 -15.04 -16.28
N VAL A 136 -13.31 -14.96 -14.95
CA VAL A 136 -14.02 -15.93 -14.10
C VAL A 136 -15.53 -15.67 -14.13
N TYR A 137 -15.91 -14.39 -14.22
CA TYR A 137 -17.26 -13.98 -14.54
C TYR A 137 -17.39 -13.66 -16.04
N ASP A 138 -18.58 -13.26 -16.49
CA ASP A 138 -18.73 -12.76 -17.84
C ASP A 138 -17.90 -11.50 -18.04
N LYS A 139 -17.27 -11.41 -19.22
CA LYS A 139 -16.43 -10.29 -19.64
C LYS A 139 -17.08 -8.93 -19.37
N ASP A 140 -18.40 -8.83 -19.48
CA ASP A 140 -19.13 -7.60 -19.25
C ASP A 140 -19.14 -7.17 -17.77
N ALA A 141 -19.23 -8.10 -16.82
CA ALA A 141 -19.16 -7.78 -15.39
C ALA A 141 -17.75 -7.36 -14.97
N GLU A 142 -16.73 -8.11 -15.40
CA GLU A 142 -15.33 -7.79 -15.08
C GLU A 142 -14.82 -6.55 -15.81
N SER A 143 -15.35 -6.23 -17.00
CA SER A 143 -15.01 -4.98 -17.70
C SER A 143 -15.74 -3.75 -17.12
N GLN A 144 -16.81 -3.95 -16.34
CA GLN A 144 -17.54 -2.89 -15.65
C GLN A 144 -17.02 -2.65 -14.23
N SER A 145 -16.38 -3.64 -13.61
CA SER A 145 -15.64 -3.45 -12.37
C SER A 145 -14.21 -2.97 -12.62
N ASP A 146 -13.67 -2.13 -11.74
CA ASP A 146 -12.24 -1.77 -11.74
C ASP A 146 -11.31 -2.91 -11.25
N TYR A 147 -11.83 -4.14 -11.16
CA TYR A 147 -11.15 -5.30 -10.62
C TYR A 147 -11.16 -6.47 -11.62
N GLU A 148 -10.02 -7.12 -11.81
CA GLU A 148 -9.81 -8.23 -12.76
C GLU A 148 -9.27 -9.45 -12.01
N ILE A 149 -9.88 -10.61 -12.24
CA ILE A 149 -9.47 -11.86 -11.59
C ILE A 149 -8.27 -12.47 -12.33
N LYS A 150 -7.18 -12.73 -11.60
CA LYS A 150 -5.87 -13.14 -12.13
C LYS A 150 -5.39 -14.47 -11.59
N TYR A 151 -5.86 -14.89 -10.43
CA TYR A 151 -5.34 -16.07 -9.74
C TYR A 151 -6.41 -17.14 -9.48
N LYS A 152 -5.99 -18.41 -9.44
CA LYS A 152 -6.89 -19.55 -9.17
C LYS A 152 -7.61 -19.48 -7.82
N TYR A 153 -7.01 -18.86 -6.80
CA TYR A 153 -7.69 -18.67 -5.52
C TYR A 153 -8.85 -17.68 -5.64
N GLU A 154 -8.68 -16.60 -6.42
CA GLU A 154 -9.72 -15.59 -6.66
C GLU A 154 -10.88 -16.20 -7.43
N GLN A 155 -10.56 -17.04 -8.41
CA GLN A 155 -11.55 -17.84 -9.13
C GLN A 155 -12.38 -18.70 -8.16
N ALA A 156 -11.71 -19.48 -7.30
CA ALA A 156 -12.39 -20.37 -6.37
C ALA A 156 -13.28 -19.61 -5.36
N VAL A 157 -12.83 -18.44 -4.89
CA VAL A 157 -13.61 -17.55 -4.02
C VAL A 157 -14.83 -17.01 -4.77
N GLY A 158 -14.64 -16.51 -6.00
CA GLY A 158 -15.73 -15.98 -6.81
C GLY A 158 -16.81 -17.03 -7.11
N GLU A 159 -16.40 -18.26 -7.44
CA GLU A 159 -17.30 -19.40 -7.64
C GLU A 159 -18.06 -19.79 -6.36
N TYR A 160 -17.39 -19.77 -5.21
CA TYR A 160 -18.02 -20.02 -3.90
C TYR A 160 -19.11 -18.99 -3.59
N LEU A 161 -18.84 -17.70 -3.81
CA LEU A 161 -19.80 -16.62 -3.52
C LEU A 161 -21.05 -16.66 -4.43
N LEU A 162 -20.94 -17.24 -5.63
CA LEU A 162 -22.11 -17.52 -6.47
C LEU A 162 -23.00 -18.63 -5.90
N GLN A 163 -22.42 -19.60 -5.18
CA GLN A 163 -23.11 -20.81 -4.73
C GLN A 163 -23.63 -20.72 -3.29
N VAL A 164 -23.02 -19.89 -2.45
CA VAL A 164 -23.38 -19.77 -1.03
C VAL A 164 -24.83 -19.30 -0.86
N ASN A 165 -25.50 -19.79 0.19
CA ASN A 165 -26.84 -19.34 0.52
C ASN A 165 -26.86 -17.81 0.73
N GLN A 166 -27.89 -17.13 0.20
CA GLN A 166 -28.02 -15.67 0.24
C GLN A 166 -27.97 -15.11 1.66
N SER A 167 -28.67 -15.72 2.61
CA SER A 167 -28.68 -15.29 4.00
C SER A 167 -27.29 -15.42 4.63
N ASN A 168 -26.56 -16.49 4.29
CA ASN A 168 -25.18 -16.67 4.76
C ASN A 168 -24.23 -15.65 4.11
N LEU A 169 -24.40 -15.34 2.82
CA LEU A 169 -23.61 -14.32 2.12
C LEU A 169 -23.79 -12.95 2.77
N ILE A 170 -25.04 -12.51 2.92
CA ILE A 170 -25.39 -11.23 3.56
C ILE A 170 -24.79 -11.17 4.96
N HIS A 171 -25.03 -12.19 5.77
CA HIS A 171 -24.51 -12.24 7.13
C HIS A 171 -22.98 -12.17 7.17
N SER A 172 -22.29 -12.88 6.27
CA SER A 172 -20.82 -12.92 6.25
C SER A 172 -20.23 -11.56 5.87
N ILE A 173 -20.85 -10.85 4.93
CA ILE A 173 -20.37 -9.52 4.49
C ILE A 173 -20.67 -8.46 5.54
N GLU A 174 -21.86 -8.47 6.17
CA GLU A 174 -22.22 -7.49 7.20
C GLU A 174 -21.33 -7.57 8.45
N GLN A 175 -20.72 -8.74 8.72
CA GLN A 175 -19.78 -8.89 9.83
C GLN A 175 -18.54 -7.99 9.71
N PHE A 176 -18.21 -7.49 8.50
CA PHE A 176 -17.10 -6.55 8.31
C PHE A 176 -17.40 -5.14 8.83
N ASN A 177 -18.67 -4.74 8.96
CA ASN A 177 -19.05 -3.38 9.34
C ASN A 177 -18.36 -2.94 10.65
N LYS A 178 -18.42 -3.77 11.68
CA LYS A 178 -17.82 -3.43 12.98
C LYS A 178 -16.28 -3.31 12.93
N PRO A 179 -15.52 -4.29 12.40
CA PRO A 179 -14.08 -4.15 12.21
C PRO A 179 -13.67 -2.92 11.38
N ILE A 180 -14.45 -2.58 10.35
CA ILE A 180 -14.22 -1.39 9.52
C ILE A 180 -14.49 -0.13 10.34
N ASP A 181 -15.62 -0.04 11.06
CA ASP A 181 -15.93 1.08 11.95
C ASP A 181 -14.84 1.29 13.00
N ASP A 182 -14.35 0.20 13.61
CA ASP A 182 -13.26 0.23 14.59
C ASP A 182 -11.96 0.77 13.96
N LEU A 183 -11.63 0.37 12.72
CA LEU A 183 -10.49 0.89 11.97
C LEU A 183 -10.67 2.38 11.62
N CYS A 184 -11.85 2.79 11.15
CA CYS A 184 -12.18 4.18 10.82
C CYS A 184 -12.10 5.08 12.06
N ALA A 185 -12.62 4.61 13.21
CA ALA A 185 -12.51 5.30 14.48
C ALA A 185 -11.05 5.41 14.94
N CYS A 186 -10.27 4.33 14.77
CA CYS A 186 -8.85 4.29 15.07
C CYS A 186 -8.08 5.35 14.26
N ILE A 187 -8.27 5.38 12.94
CA ILE A 187 -7.67 6.35 12.01
C ILE A 187 -8.08 7.79 12.40
N SER A 188 -9.38 8.02 12.65
CA SER A 188 -9.90 9.33 13.04
C SER A 188 -9.32 9.83 14.37
N SER A 189 -9.07 8.93 15.32
CA SER A 189 -8.55 9.27 16.65
C SER A 189 -7.12 9.83 16.64
N TYR A 190 -6.36 9.55 15.59
CA TYR A 190 -4.94 9.93 15.51
C TYR A 190 -4.71 11.41 15.20
N GLY A 191 -5.73 12.12 14.74
CA GLY A 191 -5.64 13.54 14.38
C GLY A 191 -4.78 13.79 13.13
N ILE A 192 -5.01 14.95 12.49
CA ILE A 192 -4.42 15.29 11.17
C ILE A 192 -2.89 15.18 11.15
N ASN A 193 -2.21 15.53 12.26
CA ASN A 193 -0.75 15.53 12.34
C ASN A 193 -0.15 14.12 12.35
N ASN A 194 -0.78 13.13 12.99
CA ASN A 194 -0.26 11.75 13.02
C ASN A 194 -0.71 10.94 11.80
N LEU A 195 -1.84 11.29 11.18
CA LEU A 195 -2.24 10.72 9.88
C LEU A 195 -1.26 11.12 8.77
N SER A 196 -0.72 12.34 8.84
CA SER A 196 0.24 12.84 7.85
C SER A 196 1.49 11.97 7.74
N SER A 197 1.95 11.34 8.83
CA SER A 197 3.07 10.38 8.79
C SER A 197 2.70 9.04 8.15
N PHE A 198 1.42 8.68 8.13
CA PHE A 198 0.95 7.49 7.43
C PHE A 198 0.82 7.75 5.93
N TYR A 199 0.30 8.92 5.54
CA TYR A 199 0.24 9.33 4.13
C TYR A 199 1.61 9.53 3.48
N GLN A 200 2.67 9.63 4.27
CA GLN A 200 4.04 9.59 3.77
C GLN A 200 4.44 8.20 3.27
N LEU A 201 3.76 7.13 3.69
CA LEU A 201 4.00 5.78 3.16
C LEU A 201 3.56 5.70 1.71
N LYS A 202 4.40 5.07 0.89
CA LYS A 202 4.10 4.83 -0.51
C LYS A 202 2.84 3.97 -0.65
N GLY A 203 1.80 4.52 -1.26
CA GLY A 203 0.48 3.88 -1.41
C GLY A 203 -0.36 3.88 -0.12
N GLY A 204 0.18 4.34 1.01
CA GLY A 204 -0.52 4.25 2.30
C GLY A 204 -1.79 5.10 2.36
N LYS A 205 -1.81 6.25 1.66
CA LYS A 205 -3.03 7.05 1.50
C LYS A 205 -4.07 6.31 0.69
N ASP A 206 -3.70 5.85 -0.51
CA ASP A 206 -4.65 5.18 -1.42
C ASP A 206 -5.24 3.95 -0.74
N ILE A 207 -4.43 3.16 -0.03
CA ILE A 207 -4.89 1.98 0.70
C ILE A 207 -5.81 2.33 1.88
N ILE A 208 -5.48 3.35 2.69
CA ILE A 208 -6.38 3.81 3.76
C ILE A 208 -7.68 4.28 3.14
N ASP A 209 -7.60 5.15 2.15
CA ASP A 209 -8.76 5.73 1.49
C ASP A 209 -9.62 4.60 0.93
N THR A 210 -9.06 3.54 0.34
CA THR A 210 -9.86 2.41 -0.14
C THR A 210 -10.52 1.61 0.99
N VAL A 211 -9.78 1.22 2.03
CA VAL A 211 -10.31 0.41 3.13
C VAL A 211 -11.30 1.19 4.01
N THR A 212 -11.21 2.52 4.03
CA THR A 212 -12.09 3.43 4.80
C THR A 212 -13.07 4.21 3.93
N SER A 213 -13.08 3.97 2.63
CA SER A 213 -13.91 4.70 1.68
C SER A 213 -15.37 4.28 1.83
N ASP A 214 -16.22 5.29 2.03
CA ASP A 214 -17.66 5.16 1.91
C ASP A 214 -18.03 4.56 0.53
N PHE A 215 -17.30 4.87 -0.55
CA PHE A 215 -17.59 4.38 -1.91
C PHE A 215 -17.51 2.85 -2.05
N TYR A 216 -16.57 2.18 -1.37
CA TYR A 216 -16.39 0.72 -1.48
C TYR A 216 -17.25 -0.07 -0.49
N CYS A 217 -17.47 0.48 0.70
CA CYS A 217 -18.51 -0.03 1.59
C CYS A 217 -19.89 0.18 0.97
N ASP A 218 -20.21 1.33 0.39
CA ASP A 218 -21.53 1.64 -0.16
C ASP A 218 -21.87 0.82 -1.41
N ASP A 219 -20.90 0.50 -2.28
CA ASP A 219 -21.18 -0.39 -3.42
C ASP A 219 -21.39 -1.83 -2.96
N LEU A 220 -20.48 -2.40 -2.15
CA LEU A 220 -20.64 -3.76 -1.61
C LEU A 220 -21.90 -3.88 -0.75
N ILE A 221 -22.13 -2.94 0.17
CA ILE A 221 -23.33 -2.86 1.03
C ILE A 221 -24.56 -2.56 0.18
N GLY A 222 -24.46 -1.72 -0.85
CA GLY A 222 -25.54 -1.39 -1.76
C GLY A 222 -26.02 -2.61 -2.55
N TYR A 223 -25.10 -3.43 -3.08
CA TYR A 223 -25.46 -4.70 -3.71
C TYR A 223 -26.00 -5.72 -2.71
N ILE A 224 -25.50 -5.73 -1.47
CA ILE A 224 -26.04 -6.56 -0.38
C ILE A 224 -27.45 -6.12 0.01
N ASP A 225 -27.74 -4.82 0.03
CA ASP A 225 -29.07 -4.29 0.29
C ASP A 225 -30.02 -4.60 -0.87
N CYS A 226 -29.57 -4.51 -2.13
CA CYS A 226 -30.32 -5.03 -3.27
C CYS A 226 -30.68 -6.51 -3.05
N LEU A 227 -29.74 -7.36 -2.63
CA LEU A 227 -30.04 -8.76 -2.30
C LEU A 227 -31.02 -8.94 -1.12
N LYS A 228 -31.11 -8.00 -0.17
CA LYS A 228 -32.07 -8.11 0.96
C LYS A 228 -33.50 -7.79 0.53
N TYR A 229 -33.67 -6.85 -0.38
CA TYR A 229 -34.97 -6.29 -0.77
C TYR A 229 -35.48 -6.80 -2.12
N ASP A 230 -34.68 -7.57 -2.86
CA ASP A 230 -35.09 -8.19 -4.12
C ASP A 230 -35.98 -9.42 -3.86
N ASP A 231 -37.30 -9.18 -3.86
CA ASP A 231 -38.36 -10.19 -3.84
C ASP A 231 -38.64 -10.79 -5.25
N SER A 232 -37.88 -10.39 -6.28
CA SER A 232 -38.17 -10.80 -7.66
C SER A 232 -37.80 -12.26 -7.93
N GLU A 233 -38.68 -12.99 -8.62
CA GLU A 233 -38.43 -14.35 -9.10
C GLU A 233 -37.36 -14.43 -10.22
N GLU A 234 -36.76 -13.29 -10.61
CA GLU A 234 -35.81 -13.20 -11.72
C GLU A 234 -34.39 -13.59 -11.26
N LYS A 235 -34.10 -14.90 -11.36
CA LYS A 235 -32.78 -15.50 -11.07
C LYS A 235 -31.59 -14.80 -11.74
N GLU A 236 -31.79 -14.11 -12.86
CA GLU A 236 -30.73 -13.47 -13.63
C GLU A 236 -30.15 -12.23 -12.94
N ASN A 237 -31.00 -11.37 -12.35
CA ASN A 237 -30.55 -10.18 -11.61
C ASN A 237 -29.78 -10.57 -10.33
N LEU A 238 -30.25 -11.61 -9.63
CA LEU A 238 -29.58 -12.15 -8.44
C LEU A 238 -28.17 -12.66 -8.76
N ILE A 239 -27.97 -13.30 -9.91
CA ILE A 239 -26.65 -13.76 -10.35
C ILE A 239 -25.74 -12.57 -10.65
N ILE A 240 -26.25 -11.53 -11.29
CA ILE A 240 -25.47 -10.31 -11.59
C ILE A 240 -25.02 -9.63 -10.31
N PHE A 241 -25.91 -9.43 -9.33
CA PHE A 241 -25.53 -8.83 -8.04
C PHE A 241 -24.47 -9.65 -7.30
N ARG A 242 -24.58 -10.97 -7.33
CA ARG A 242 -23.57 -11.85 -6.71
C ARG A 242 -22.20 -11.76 -7.38
N LYS A 243 -22.15 -11.58 -8.72
CA LYS A 243 -20.89 -11.35 -9.44
C LYS A 243 -20.23 -10.04 -8.96
N TYR A 244 -20.99 -8.95 -8.87
CA TYR A 244 -20.46 -7.67 -8.37
C TYR A 244 -19.99 -7.78 -6.92
N ILE A 245 -20.78 -8.40 -6.04
CA ILE A 245 -20.36 -8.68 -4.65
C ILE A 245 -19.06 -9.47 -4.62
N GLY A 246 -18.92 -10.49 -5.49
CA GLY A 246 -17.69 -11.27 -5.61
C GLY A 246 -16.49 -10.42 -6.01
N LEU A 247 -16.64 -9.55 -7.02
CA LEU A 247 -15.58 -8.66 -7.50
C LEU A 247 -15.15 -7.65 -6.43
N TYR A 248 -16.11 -6.96 -5.80
CA TYR A 248 -15.82 -6.01 -4.72
C TYR A 248 -15.23 -6.69 -3.49
N TYR A 249 -15.70 -7.89 -3.14
CA TYR A 249 -15.12 -8.67 -2.05
C TYR A 249 -13.66 -9.06 -2.33
N LEU A 250 -13.35 -9.50 -3.55
CA LEU A 250 -11.99 -9.89 -3.94
C LEU A 250 -11.05 -8.69 -3.95
N GLN A 251 -11.51 -7.55 -4.45
CA GLN A 251 -10.79 -6.29 -4.35
C GLN A 251 -10.48 -5.95 -2.89
N PHE A 252 -11.49 -5.99 -2.03
CA PHE A 252 -11.35 -5.68 -0.60
C PHE A 252 -10.39 -6.65 0.11
N LEU A 253 -10.44 -7.95 -0.21
CA LEU A 253 -9.51 -8.95 0.32
C LEU A 253 -8.07 -8.61 -0.04
N ASN A 254 -7.81 -8.32 -1.32
CA ASN A 254 -6.47 -7.99 -1.81
C ASN A 254 -5.93 -6.71 -1.19
N GLU A 255 -6.74 -5.66 -1.15
CA GLU A 255 -6.34 -4.37 -0.57
C GLU A 255 -6.09 -4.50 0.94
N THR A 256 -6.88 -5.31 1.66
CA THR A 256 -6.66 -5.59 3.08
C THR A 256 -5.33 -6.32 3.31
N ILE A 257 -5.00 -7.31 2.46
CA ILE A 257 -3.73 -8.04 2.52
C ILE A 257 -2.54 -7.11 2.21
N ASP A 258 -2.64 -6.32 1.15
CA ASP A 258 -1.62 -5.35 0.76
C ASP A 258 -1.41 -4.30 1.84
N PHE A 259 -2.48 -3.86 2.48
CA PHE A 259 -2.43 -2.93 3.58
C PHE A 259 -1.65 -3.51 4.76
N TYR A 260 -2.01 -4.75 5.14
CA TYR A 260 -1.35 -5.46 6.21
C TYR A 260 0.15 -5.64 5.94
N ASN A 261 0.50 -6.10 4.74
CA ASN A 261 1.89 -6.33 4.33
C ASN A 261 2.71 -5.04 4.34
N THR A 262 2.13 -3.94 3.85
CA THR A 262 2.78 -2.62 3.83
C THR A 262 3.08 -2.14 5.26
N ILE A 263 2.10 -2.21 6.16
CA ILE A 263 2.30 -1.81 7.56
C ILE A 263 3.30 -2.74 8.26
N ASN A 264 3.20 -4.05 8.04
CA ASN A 264 4.12 -4.99 8.66
C ASN A 264 5.56 -4.78 8.19
N GLU A 265 5.78 -4.57 6.88
CA GLU A 265 7.09 -4.25 6.33
C GLU A 265 7.63 -2.94 6.89
N PHE A 266 6.77 -1.92 7.03
CA PHE A 266 7.15 -0.65 7.61
C PHE A 266 7.58 -0.80 9.08
N ILE A 267 6.78 -1.46 9.90
CA ILE A 267 7.07 -1.74 11.31
C ILE A 267 8.40 -2.46 11.44
N GLU A 268 8.58 -3.56 10.70
CA GLU A 268 9.83 -4.32 10.73
C GLU A 268 11.04 -3.49 10.30
N THR A 269 10.85 -2.60 9.34
CA THR A 269 11.91 -1.71 8.83
C THR A 269 12.36 -0.73 9.91
N VAL A 270 11.43 -0.15 10.67
CA VAL A 270 11.73 0.77 11.76
C VAL A 270 12.35 0.04 12.95
N GLU A 271 11.79 -1.09 13.38
CA GLU A 271 12.31 -1.90 14.49
C GLU A 271 13.74 -2.40 14.24
N LYS A 272 14.01 -2.88 13.02
CA LYS A 272 15.33 -3.39 12.62
C LYS A 272 16.32 -2.26 12.26
N ASN A 273 15.96 -1.00 12.48
CA ASN A 273 16.77 0.20 12.18
C ASN A 273 17.26 0.27 10.73
N LYS A 274 16.45 -0.20 9.77
CA LYS A 274 16.80 -0.25 8.34
C LYS A 274 16.50 1.09 7.65
N ILE A 275 17.27 2.13 7.97
CA ILE A 275 17.04 3.52 7.51
C ILE A 275 16.97 3.62 5.97
N ILE A 276 17.85 2.93 5.23
CA ILE A 276 17.83 2.96 3.76
C ILE A 276 16.51 2.38 3.21
N LYS A 277 16.04 1.28 3.80
CA LYS A 277 14.77 0.67 3.41
C LYS A 277 13.61 1.59 3.77
N TYR A 278 13.65 2.21 4.95
CA TYR A 278 12.66 3.21 5.38
C TYR A 278 12.53 4.34 4.36
N THR A 279 13.64 4.93 3.90
CA THR A 279 13.61 6.00 2.89
C THR A 279 13.01 5.60 1.54
N ASN A 280 12.95 4.30 1.23
CA ASN A 280 12.28 3.81 0.02
C ASN A 280 10.78 3.56 0.22
N LEU A 281 10.35 3.36 1.48
CA LEU A 281 8.95 3.17 1.85
C LEU A 281 8.20 4.49 2.02
N ILE A 282 8.91 5.60 2.21
CA ILE A 282 8.32 6.94 2.30
C ILE A 282 8.56 7.76 1.01
N TYR A 283 7.59 8.61 0.65
CA TYR A 283 7.63 9.47 -0.54
C TYR A 283 8.72 10.56 -0.51
#